data_AF-A0A849FWY6-F1
#
_entry.id   AF-A0A849FWY6-F1
#
_cell.length_a   1.000
_cell.length_b   1.000
_cell.length_c   1.000
_cell.angle_alpha   90.00
_cell.angle_beta   90.00
_cell.angle_gamma   90.00
#
_symmetry.space_group_name_H-M   'P 1'
#
loop_
_entity.id
_entity.type
_entity.pdbx_description
1 polymer ?
#
loop_
_entity_poly.entity_id
_entity_poly.type
_entity_poly.pdbx_seq_one_letter_code
_entity_poly.pdbx_strand_id
1 'polypeptide(L)'
;MRIYSIFVYVFLYTPIAIIALFSFSAGRSASQFEGFSLKWYGRALDNPFVMDALGNSLFVAFVSATFSSILGTLAAVGLQGIRGPA
;
A
#
# COMPACT_ATOMS: atom_id res chain seq x y z
N MET A 1 20.68 18.03 6.66
CA MET A 1 20.07 16.71 6.39
C MET A 1 18.61 16.61 6.83
N ARG A 2 18.25 16.96 8.08
CA ARG A 2 16.87 16.81 8.59
C ARG A 2 15.81 17.63 7.83
N ILE A 3 16.14 18.84 7.38
CA ILE A 3 15.21 19.68 6.59
C ILE A 3 14.93 19.08 5.20
N TYR A 4 15.94 18.48 4.56
CA TYR A 4 15.82 17.86 3.24
C TYR A 4 14.90 16.65 3.28
N SER A 5 15.06 15.76 4.29
CA SER A 5 14.17 14.62 4.49
C SER A 5 12.71 15.05 4.68
N ILE A 6 12.45 16.16 5.38
CA ILE A 6 11.09 16.68 5.57
C ILE A 6 10.47 17.08 4.22
N PHE A 7 11.20 17.82 3.37
CA PHE A 7 10.70 18.18 2.05
C PHE A 7 10.42 16.96 1.16
N VAL A 8 11.30 15.95 1.20
CA VAL A 8 11.09 14.68 0.48
C VAL A 8 9.80 14.00 0.96
N TYR A 9 9.59 13.87 2.27
CA TYR A 9 8.37 13.27 2.81
C TYR A 9 7.12 14.08 2.43
N VAL A 10 7.14 15.41 2.58
CA VAL A 10 6.00 16.25 2.19
C VAL A 10 5.65 16.01 0.73
N PHE A 11 6.63 16.07 -0.18
CA PHE A 11 6.41 15.83 -1.60
C PHE A 11 5.80 14.45 -1.90
N LEU A 12 6.28 13.39 -1.22
CA LEU A 12 5.81 12.02 -1.41
C LEU A 12 4.39 11.80 -0.84
N TYR A 13 4.09 12.43 0.30
CA TYR A 13 2.80 12.28 0.98
C TYR A 13 1.72 13.23 0.45
N THR A 14 2.07 14.38 -0.16
CA THR A 14 1.09 15.30 -0.77
C THR A 14 0.12 14.62 -1.75
N PRO A 15 0.56 13.87 -2.78
CA PRO A 15 -0.37 13.21 -3.70
C PRO A 15 -1.26 12.17 -3.01
N ILE A 16 -0.69 11.44 -2.04
CA ILE A 16 -1.44 10.46 -1.24
C ILE A 16 -2.53 11.16 -0.42
N ALA A 17 -2.19 12.30 0.20
CA ALA A 17 -3.13 13.11 0.98
C ALA A 17 -4.25 13.69 0.12
N ILE A 18 -3.94 14.13 -1.11
CA ILE A 18 -4.93 14.59 -2.09
C ILE A 18 -5.91 13.47 -2.41
N ILE A 19 -5.43 12.27 -2.76
CA ILE A 19 -6.28 11.11 -3.06
C ILE A 19 -7.15 10.75 -1.85
N ALA A 20 -6.57 10.73 -0.65
CA ALA A 20 -7.30 10.45 0.58
C ALA A 20 -8.42 11.47 0.82
N LEU A 21 -8.13 12.77 0.66
CA LEU A 21 -9.11 13.84 0.83
C LEU A 21 -10.25 13.73 -0.21
N PHE A 22 -9.93 13.45 -1.47
CA PHE A 22 -10.93 13.21 -2.51
C PHE A 22 -11.72 11.90 -2.32
N SER A 23 -11.14 10.88 -1.66
CA SER A 23 -11.85 9.64 -1.31
C SER A 23 -13.03 9.86 -0.36
N PHE A 24 -13.04 10.97 0.38
CA PHE A 24 -14.16 11.40 1.22
C PHE A 24 -15.12 12.36 0.50
N SER A 25 -14.98 12.60 -0.80
CA SER A 25 -15.87 13.50 -1.54
C SER A 25 -17.24 12.84 -1.81
N ALA A 26 -18.33 13.54 -1.47
CA ALA A 26 -19.71 13.10 -1.69
C ALA A 26 -20.14 13.06 -3.17
N GLY A 27 -19.44 13.79 -4.04
CA GLY A 27 -19.76 13.94 -5.46
C GLY A 27 -19.47 12.68 -6.29
N ARG A 28 -20.19 12.50 -7.40
CA ARG A 28 -19.97 11.39 -8.37
C ARG A 28 -18.78 11.62 -9.31
N SER A 29 -18.24 12.84 -9.31
CA SER A 29 -17.03 13.23 -10.04
C SER A 29 -15.95 13.67 -9.05
N ALA A 30 -14.74 13.14 -9.21
CA ALA A 30 -13.53 13.52 -8.44
C ALA A 30 -13.08 15.00 -8.65
N SER A 31 -13.93 15.84 -9.22
CA SER A 31 -13.68 17.23 -9.60
C SER A 31 -14.42 18.23 -8.70
N GLN A 32 -15.52 17.83 -8.05
CA GLN A 32 -16.30 18.72 -7.19
C GLN A 32 -16.41 18.14 -5.78
N PHE A 33 -15.84 18.84 -4.80
CA PHE A 33 -15.95 18.50 -3.39
C PHE A 33 -17.28 19.02 -2.84
N GLU A 34 -18.36 18.27 -3.06
CA GLU A 34 -19.72 18.64 -2.62
C GLU A 34 -19.96 18.40 -1.11
N GLY A 35 -19.04 17.72 -0.41
CA GLY A 35 -19.11 17.48 1.04
C GLY A 35 -18.33 16.24 1.49
N PHE A 36 -18.23 16.03 2.81
CA PHE A 36 -17.61 14.83 3.40
C PHE A 36 -18.58 13.65 3.39
N SER A 37 -18.18 12.52 2.80
CA SER A 37 -19.00 11.31 2.69
C SER A 37 -18.15 10.04 2.75
N LEU A 38 -18.63 9.05 3.49
CA LEU A 38 -18.08 7.69 3.55
C LEU A 38 -18.81 6.72 2.60
N LYS A 39 -19.70 7.23 1.73
CA LYS A 39 -20.56 6.41 0.85
C LYS A 39 -19.76 5.46 -0.03
N TRP A 40 -18.60 5.89 -0.53
CA TRP A 40 -17.75 5.07 -1.40
C TRP A 40 -17.09 3.91 -0.66
N TYR A 41 -16.70 4.11 0.60
CA TYR A 41 -16.22 3.02 1.45
C TYR A 41 -17.32 1.99 1.68
N GLY A 42 -18.53 2.43 2.04
CA GLY A 42 -19.67 1.51 2.17
C GLY A 42 -19.98 0.75 0.89
N ARG A 43 -19.95 1.43 -0.27
CA ARG A 43 -20.16 0.80 -1.58
C ARG A 43 -19.06 -0.17 -1.99
N ALA A 44 -17.82 0.08 -1.58
CA ALA A 44 -16.71 -0.84 -1.79
C ALA A 44 -16.87 -2.10 -0.93
N LEU A 45 -17.30 -1.94 0.32
CA LEU A 45 -17.53 -3.05 1.23
C LEU A 45 -18.73 -3.92 0.83
N ASP A 46 -19.78 -3.31 0.27
CA ASP A 46 -20.97 -4.01 -0.21
C ASP A 46 -20.78 -4.66 -1.60
N ASN A 47 -19.66 -4.41 -2.28
CA ASN A 47 -19.39 -4.96 -3.60
C ASN A 47 -18.64 -6.31 -3.48
N PRO A 48 -19.27 -7.45 -3.82
CA PRO A 48 -18.65 -8.77 -3.71
C PRO A 48 -17.36 -8.88 -4.52
N PHE A 49 -17.31 -8.27 -5.71
CA PHE A 49 -16.11 -8.30 -6.55
C PHE A 49 -14.91 -7.63 -5.89
N VAL A 50 -15.13 -6.49 -5.20
CA VAL A 50 -14.06 -5.78 -4.48
C VAL A 50 -13.61 -6.59 -3.27
N MET A 51 -14.55 -7.19 -2.55
CA MET A 51 -14.24 -7.99 -1.37
C MET A 51 -13.50 -9.29 -1.71
N ASP A 52 -13.92 -9.98 -2.77
CA ASP A 52 -13.26 -11.18 -3.28
C ASP A 52 -11.84 -10.87 -3.77
N ALA A 53 -11.68 -9.77 -4.50
CA ALA A 53 -10.36 -9.31 -4.95
C ALA A 53 -9.44 -8.97 -3.76
N LEU A 54 -9.97 -8.33 -2.72
CA LEU A 54 -9.24 -8.03 -1.49
C LEU A 54 -8.84 -9.30 -0.75
N GLY A 55 -9.76 -10.26 -0.59
CA GLY A 55 -9.48 -11.55 0.04
C GLY A 55 -8.40 -12.35 -0.70
N ASN A 56 -8.49 -12.44 -2.03
CA ASN A 56 -7.48 -13.09 -2.84
C ASN A 56 -6.11 -12.38 -2.72
N SER A 57 -6.10 -11.04 -2.79
CA SER A 57 -4.85 -10.27 -2.66
C SER A 57 -4.17 -10.48 -1.31
N LEU A 58 -4.95 -10.48 -0.22
CA LEU A 58 -4.43 -10.74 1.12
C LEU A 58 -3.88 -12.17 1.26
N PHE A 59 -4.59 -13.17 0.73
CA PHE A 59 -4.12 -14.55 0.75
C PHE A 59 -2.80 -14.71 0.00
N VAL A 60 -2.75 -14.21 -1.24
CA VAL A 60 -1.53 -14.25 -2.07
C VAL A 60 -0.38 -13.49 -1.41
N ALA A 61 -0.65 -12.29 -0.87
CA ALA A 61 0.37 -11.50 -0.18
C ALA A 61 0.92 -12.22 1.06
N PHE A 62 0.06 -12.84 1.87
CA PHE A 62 0.47 -13.55 3.07
C PHE A 62 1.35 -14.77 2.76
N VAL A 63 0.90 -15.61 1.83
CA VAL A 63 1.64 -16.78 1.38
C VAL A 63 2.97 -16.36 0.77
N SER A 64 2.95 -15.40 -0.15
CA SER A 64 4.15 -14.89 -0.83
C SER A 64 5.16 -14.30 0.16
N ALA A 65 4.71 -13.42 1.07
CA ALA A 65 5.59 -12.78 2.06
C ALA A 65 6.21 -13.81 3.02
N THR A 66 5.44 -14.81 3.44
CA THR A 66 5.93 -15.87 4.33
C THR A 66 7.02 -16.70 3.66
N PHE A 67 6.76 -17.23 2.47
CA PHE A 67 7.75 -18.02 1.74
C PHE A 67 8.98 -17.19 1.35
N SER A 68 8.78 -15.96 0.87
CA SER A 68 9.86 -15.03 0.55
C SER A 68 10.74 -14.72 1.76
N SER A 69 10.13 -14.51 2.94
CA SER A 69 10.89 -14.24 4.17
C SER A 69 11.69 -15.46 4.63
N ILE A 70 11.10 -16.67 4.57
CA ILE A 70 11.80 -17.91 4.95
C ILE A 70 12.97 -18.16 4.00
N LEU A 71 12.71 -18.17 2.69
CA LEU A 71 13.74 -18.44 1.68
C LEU A 71 14.82 -17.36 1.68
N GLY A 72 14.43 -16.09 1.78
CA GLY A 72 15.36 -14.97 1.87
C GLY A 72 16.25 -15.04 3.10
N THR A 73 15.68 -15.40 4.27
CA THR A 73 16.45 -15.58 5.50
C THR A 73 17.43 -16.75 5.39
N LEU A 74 16.97 -17.90 4.87
CA LEU A 74 17.83 -19.07 4.66
C LEU A 74 18.96 -18.77 3.68
N ALA A 75 18.67 -18.06 2.58
CA ALA A 75 19.68 -17.62 1.62
C ALA A 75 20.69 -16.65 2.27
N ALA A 76 20.23 -15.68 3.06
CA ALA A 76 21.11 -14.74 3.75
C ALA A 76 22.07 -15.46 4.72
N VAL A 77 21.56 -16.42 5.51
CA VAL A 77 22.38 -17.23 6.43
C VAL A 77 23.35 -18.12 5.66
N GLY A 78 22.92 -18.77 4.58
CA GLY A 78 23.78 -19.62 3.75
C GLY A 78 24.90 -18.86 3.05
N LEU A 79 24.62 -17.65 2.55
CA LEU A 79 25.58 -16.79 1.89
C LEU A 79 26.57 -16.12 2.86
N GLN A 80 26.21 -15.96 4.14
CA GLN A 80 27.05 -15.30 5.15
C GLN A 80 28.44 -15.95 5.29
N GLY A 81 28.56 -17.26 5.05
CA GLY A 81 29.82 -18.00 5.14
C GLY A 81 30.63 -18.06 3.84
N ILE A 82 30.09 -17.62 2.70
CA ILE A 82 30.74 -17.75 1.40
C ILE A 82 31.69 -16.56 1.20
N ARG A 83 33.00 -16.81 1.30
CA ARG A 83 34.02 -15.87 0.83
C ARG A 83 34.03 -15.89 -0.69
N GLY A 84 33.70 -14.77 -1.33
CA GLY A 84 33.83 -14.61 -2.78
C GLY A 84 35.27 -14.87 -3.24
N PRO A 85 35.49 -15.35 -4.47
CA PRO A 85 36.83 -15.48 -5.01
C PRO A 85 37.48 -14.09 -5.04
N ALA A 86 38.68 -14.00 -4.44
CA ALA A 86 39.48 -12.79 -4.40
C ALA A 86 40.02 -12.44 -5.80
#